data_AF-A0A1I2D369-F1
#
_entry.id   AF-A0A1I2D369-F1
#
_cell.length_a   1.000
_cell.length_b   1.000
_cell.length_c   1.000
_cell.angle_alpha   90.00
_cell.angle_beta   90.00
_cell.angle_gamma   90.00
#
_symmetry.space_group_name_H-M   'P 1'
#
loop_
_entity.id
_entity.type
_entity.pdbx_description
1 polymer ?
#
loop_
_entity_poly.entity_id
_entity_poly.type
_entity_poly.pdbx_seq_one_letter_code
_entity_poly.pdbx_strand_id
1 'polypeptide(L)'
;MLKKSLMGAIVFLFLAPAAMAEEGFPDVGDDFWAYENIQYLKQEGIISGYSDGTFRPNAEVKRSQVAKMLAEGLDLELENRPNPGFSDVDEDFTGYEYIAATADEGIFGGKKDGRFAPNDAMTRGQMAAVLHRAFDLPERTAADIAIADMDPGDTFYDAVEAIAKAKITTVASGETFRPYEEMTRSQFTAFLSRSVAPERFIEEEESPADEYQTYYNEQYGYTVTFPATWGDGEYFPNDPDERGKYLYDKESGMIRVYAVPHTSDEFFPPDVEIKTIELQDGKEAQYYTAQKEGIAEFSMVLTHDGLVYNISGEVHPDFFAENEEDILNVMKSLQTESDNTEEEEAKLAADSVLSTLNAKDEERFASYVHPNKGVRFSPYAYVDTTNDLQFSASEMEDLWSDSTEYVWGQYDGSGFPIELTFEEYYDEFIYDRDYIFADETSINERLGEGNTIDNSQDVYNDAVIVEYHFTHSGNFMDWSSLRLAMEEDSGSWYVVGIIHDEWTI
;
A
#
# COMPACT_ATOMS: atom_id res chain seq x y z
N MET A 1 -15.78 21.79 -14.79
CA MET A 1 -16.36 20.88 -13.79
C MET A 1 -15.34 20.79 -12.68
N LEU A 2 -15.62 21.35 -11.50
CA LEU A 2 -14.75 21.13 -10.35
C LEU A 2 -15.13 19.77 -9.76
N LYS A 3 -14.28 18.76 -9.96
CA LYS A 3 -14.35 17.54 -9.16
C LYS A 3 -13.58 17.79 -7.87
N LYS A 4 -14.15 17.42 -6.72
CA LYS A 4 -13.37 17.40 -5.47
C LYS A 4 -12.48 16.15 -5.48
N SER A 5 -11.17 16.35 -5.34
CA SER A 5 -10.27 15.23 -5.03
C SER A 5 -10.67 14.62 -3.69
N LEU A 6 -10.64 13.29 -3.59
CA LEU A 6 -10.83 12.55 -2.33
C LEU A 6 -9.85 13.01 -1.24
N MET A 7 -8.70 13.55 -1.64
CA MET A 7 -7.58 13.93 -0.75
C MET A 7 -7.66 15.40 -0.29
N GLY A 8 -8.66 16.16 -0.75
CA GLY A 8 -8.74 17.61 -0.60
C GLY A 8 -9.60 18.09 0.57
N ALA A 9 -9.37 17.60 1.79
CA ALA A 9 -9.90 18.25 2.99
C ALA A 9 -8.81 19.16 3.59
N ILE A 10 -9.05 20.47 3.55
CA ILE A 10 -8.23 21.46 4.26
C ILE A 10 -8.26 21.08 5.74
N VAL A 11 -7.10 20.69 6.29
CA VAL A 11 -6.88 20.59 7.73
C VAL A 11 -7.04 21.99 8.32
N PHE A 12 -8.25 22.36 8.71
CA PHE A 12 -8.44 23.43 9.66
C PHE A 12 -8.04 22.89 11.02
N LEU A 13 -6.84 23.26 11.47
CA LEU A 13 -6.45 23.15 12.87
C LEU A 13 -7.31 24.15 13.68
N PHE A 14 -8.58 23.82 13.90
CA PHE A 14 -9.41 24.54 14.85
C PHE A 14 -8.92 24.17 16.25
N LEU A 15 -8.35 25.14 16.95
CA LEU A 15 -8.41 25.18 18.42
C LEU A 15 -9.90 25.23 18.79
N ALA A 16 -10.54 24.06 18.90
CA ALA A 16 -11.94 23.98 19.22
C ALA A 16 -12.15 24.45 20.67
N PRO A 17 -12.96 25.51 20.91
CA PRO A 17 -13.55 25.68 22.24
C PRO A 17 -14.39 24.43 22.51
N ALA A 18 -14.34 23.91 23.73
CA ALA A 18 -15.06 22.70 24.14
C ALA A 18 -16.47 22.65 23.52
N ALA A 19 -16.63 21.83 22.49
CA ALA A 19 -17.88 21.73 21.76
C ALA A 19 -18.95 21.22 22.72
N MET A 20 -20.03 21.97 22.90
CA MET A 20 -21.24 21.39 23.46
C MET A 20 -21.66 20.30 22.49
N ALA A 21 -21.63 19.04 22.93
CA ALA A 21 -22.07 17.90 22.12
C ALA A 21 -23.46 18.22 21.57
N GLU A 22 -23.57 18.40 20.25
CA GLU A 22 -24.86 18.54 19.62
C GLU A 22 -25.57 17.20 19.75
N GLU A 23 -26.74 17.20 20.41
CA GLU A 23 -27.49 15.97 20.67
C GLU A 23 -27.81 15.28 19.34
N GLY A 24 -27.52 13.97 19.22
CA GLY A 24 -27.78 13.19 18.01
C GLY A 24 -29.25 13.20 17.60
N PHE A 25 -29.59 12.64 16.44
CA PHE A 25 -31.00 12.51 16.07
C PHE A 25 -31.72 11.53 17.01
N PRO A 26 -32.92 11.86 17.53
CA PRO A 26 -33.61 11.07 18.54
C PRO A 26 -34.09 9.70 18.03
N ASP A 27 -34.14 9.51 16.70
CA ASP A 27 -34.52 8.27 16.03
C ASP A 27 -33.32 7.48 15.49
N VAL A 28 -32.09 7.83 15.91
CA VAL A 28 -30.86 7.12 15.59
C VAL A 28 -30.13 6.79 16.90
N GLY A 29 -30.22 5.52 17.32
CA GLY A 29 -29.49 5.02 18.49
C GLY A 29 -27.97 4.99 18.25
N ASP A 30 -27.19 5.00 19.32
CA ASP A 30 -25.73 4.87 19.31
C ASP A 30 -25.25 3.52 18.77
N ASP A 31 -26.09 2.49 18.89
CA ASP A 31 -25.90 1.15 18.32
C ASP A 31 -26.33 1.02 16.85
N PHE A 32 -26.84 2.09 16.23
CA PHE A 32 -27.26 2.06 14.84
C PHE A 32 -26.04 1.97 13.91
N TRP A 33 -26.06 1.07 12.92
CA TRP A 33 -24.90 0.78 12.06
C TRP A 33 -24.31 1.98 11.31
N ALA A 34 -25.13 2.99 11.01
CA ALA A 34 -24.70 4.23 10.36
C ALA A 34 -24.64 5.42 11.34
N TYR A 35 -24.64 5.17 12.65
CA TYR A 35 -24.64 6.21 13.68
C TYR A 35 -23.48 7.17 13.45
N GLU A 36 -22.25 6.65 13.30
CA GLU A 36 -21.06 7.48 13.13
C GLU A 36 -21.11 8.32 11.84
N ASN A 37 -21.48 7.72 10.71
CA ASN A 37 -21.62 8.43 9.44
C ASN A 37 -22.64 9.58 9.56
N ILE A 38 -23.79 9.31 10.20
CA ILE A 38 -24.86 10.30 10.41
C ILE A 38 -24.39 11.41 11.36
N GLN A 39 -23.71 11.07 12.46
CA GLN A 39 -23.20 12.08 13.40
C GLN A 39 -22.14 12.97 12.74
N TYR A 40 -21.21 12.39 11.99
CA TYR A 40 -20.18 13.14 11.29
C TYR A 40 -20.78 14.12 10.27
N LEU A 41 -21.63 13.63 9.36
CA LEU A 41 -22.25 14.50 8.36
C LEU A 41 -23.17 15.57 8.99
N LYS A 42 -23.70 15.33 10.18
CA LYS A 42 -24.46 16.34 10.94
C LYS A 42 -23.53 17.43 11.48
N GLN A 43 -22.41 17.04 12.09
CA GLN A 43 -21.41 17.96 12.64
C GLN A 43 -20.79 18.84 11.55
N GLU A 44 -20.56 18.27 10.37
CA GLU A 44 -20.09 19.00 9.18
C GLU A 44 -21.17 19.87 8.52
N GLY A 45 -22.40 19.90 9.06
CA GLY A 45 -23.51 20.69 8.51
C GLY A 45 -24.12 20.15 7.20
N ILE A 46 -23.65 19.01 6.70
CA ILE A 46 -24.08 18.38 5.45
C ILE A 46 -25.52 17.82 5.59
N ILE A 47 -25.91 17.36 6.78
CA ILE A 47 -27.27 16.90 7.06
C ILE A 47 -27.89 17.61 8.27
N SER A 48 -29.17 18.00 8.14
CA SER A 48 -29.92 18.71 9.19
C SER A 48 -31.13 17.94 9.74
N GLY A 49 -31.46 16.77 9.17
CA GLY A 49 -32.70 16.05 9.47
C GLY A 49 -33.98 16.78 9.01
N TYR A 50 -35.11 16.39 9.57
CA TYR A 50 -36.43 16.97 9.31
C TYR A 50 -36.78 18.04 10.35
N SER A 51 -37.78 18.87 10.05
CA SER A 51 -38.24 19.95 10.94
C SER A 51 -38.77 19.46 12.30
N ASP A 52 -39.11 18.18 12.43
CA ASP A 52 -39.52 17.55 13.69
C ASP A 52 -38.33 17.04 14.52
N GLY A 53 -37.10 17.29 14.06
CA GLY A 53 -35.86 16.88 14.71
C GLY A 53 -35.42 15.45 14.38
N THR A 54 -36.16 14.69 13.57
CA THR A 54 -35.81 13.30 13.21
C THR A 54 -34.89 13.21 11.99
N PHE A 55 -34.12 12.12 11.84
CA PHE A 55 -33.34 11.83 10.64
C PHE A 55 -34.09 10.92 9.66
N ARG A 56 -34.90 9.98 10.17
CA ARG A 56 -35.63 8.93 9.45
C ARG A 56 -34.68 8.01 8.64
N PRO A 57 -33.77 7.28 9.31
CA PRO A 57 -32.68 6.56 8.65
C PRO A 57 -33.16 5.52 7.62
N ASN A 58 -34.29 4.86 7.88
CA ASN A 58 -34.84 3.79 7.03
C ASN A 58 -35.83 4.30 5.97
N ALA A 59 -36.09 5.60 5.88
CA ALA A 59 -36.91 6.15 4.80
C ALA A 59 -36.09 6.19 3.51
N GLU A 60 -36.74 5.95 2.37
CA GLU A 60 -36.14 6.13 1.05
C GLU A 60 -35.59 7.55 0.88
N VAL A 61 -34.38 7.65 0.33
CA VAL A 61 -33.76 8.94 0.05
C VAL A 61 -34.26 9.49 -1.28
N LYS A 62 -34.77 10.72 -1.25
CA LYS A 62 -35.30 11.40 -2.46
C LYS A 62 -34.19 12.05 -3.27
N ARG A 63 -34.37 12.16 -4.58
CA ARG A 63 -33.44 12.86 -5.47
C ARG A 63 -33.12 14.30 -5.05
N SER A 64 -34.11 15.08 -4.61
CA SER A 64 -33.86 16.45 -4.11
C SER A 64 -33.07 16.48 -2.80
N GLN A 65 -33.24 15.46 -1.95
CA GLN A 65 -32.49 15.35 -0.70
C GLN A 65 -31.02 15.03 -0.98
N VAL A 66 -30.75 14.15 -1.95
CA VAL A 66 -29.37 13.87 -2.40
C VAL A 66 -28.72 15.10 -3.02
N ALA A 67 -29.45 15.86 -3.86
CA ALA A 67 -28.93 17.11 -4.43
C ALA A 67 -28.51 18.10 -3.35
N LYS A 68 -29.32 18.26 -2.30
CA LYS A 68 -28.95 19.06 -1.13
C LYS A 68 -27.69 18.52 -0.45
N MET A 69 -27.66 17.25 -0.07
CA MET A 69 -26.51 16.67 0.65
C MET A 69 -25.19 16.77 -0.14
N LEU A 70 -25.24 16.58 -1.46
CA LEU A 70 -24.06 16.73 -2.32
C LEU A 70 -23.65 18.19 -2.47
N ALA A 71 -24.59 19.13 -2.62
CA ALA A 71 -24.25 20.54 -2.69
C ALA A 71 -23.56 21.03 -1.41
N GLU A 72 -24.06 20.61 -0.24
CA GLU A 72 -23.46 20.95 1.07
C GLU A 72 -22.10 20.24 1.25
N GLY A 73 -22.00 18.93 0.99
CA GLY A 73 -20.75 18.19 1.13
C GLY A 73 -19.65 18.64 0.15
N LEU A 74 -20.05 19.14 -1.03
CA LEU A 74 -19.14 19.73 -1.99
C LEU A 74 -18.94 21.24 -1.78
N ASP A 75 -19.56 21.85 -0.77
CA ASP A 75 -19.47 23.29 -0.51
C ASP A 75 -19.69 24.13 -1.78
N LEU A 76 -20.79 23.83 -2.49
CA LEU A 76 -21.10 24.49 -3.77
C LEU A 76 -21.76 25.85 -3.55
N GLU A 77 -21.33 26.83 -4.35
CA GLU A 77 -22.02 28.13 -4.34
C GLU A 77 -23.46 27.97 -4.82
N LEU A 78 -24.44 28.47 -4.07
CA LEU A 78 -25.85 28.27 -4.39
C LEU A 78 -26.46 29.45 -5.15
N GLU A 79 -25.79 30.60 -5.12
CA GLU A 79 -26.29 31.84 -5.74
C GLU A 79 -25.95 31.94 -7.24
N ASN A 80 -26.77 32.68 -7.98
CA ASN A 80 -26.55 33.02 -9.39
C ASN A 80 -26.38 31.82 -10.35
N ARG A 81 -26.91 30.65 -9.97
CA ARG A 81 -26.91 29.46 -10.83
C ARG A 81 -27.89 29.61 -12.00
N PRO A 82 -27.55 29.08 -13.20
CA PRO A 82 -28.48 29.08 -14.32
C PRO A 82 -29.71 28.21 -14.02
N ASN A 83 -30.85 28.55 -14.62
CA ASN A 83 -32.05 27.74 -14.49
C ASN A 83 -31.80 26.36 -15.16
N PRO A 84 -31.97 25.24 -14.43
CA PRO A 84 -31.62 23.92 -14.95
C PRO A 84 -32.63 23.39 -15.98
N GLY A 85 -33.77 24.06 -16.18
CA GLY A 85 -34.72 23.78 -17.26
C GLY A 85 -35.62 22.56 -17.05
N PHE A 86 -35.66 22.01 -15.83
CA PHE A 86 -36.51 20.86 -15.52
C PHE A 86 -38.00 21.25 -15.45
N SER A 87 -38.87 20.50 -16.13
CA SER A 87 -40.28 20.87 -16.26
C SER A 87 -41.12 20.71 -14.98
N ASP A 88 -40.60 20.00 -13.98
CA ASP A 88 -41.26 19.68 -12.71
C ASP A 88 -40.57 20.29 -11.48
N VAL A 89 -39.68 21.26 -11.69
CA VAL A 89 -39.02 22.04 -10.63
C VAL A 89 -39.06 23.51 -11.03
N ASP A 90 -39.87 24.29 -10.32
CA ASP A 90 -39.92 25.76 -10.44
C ASP A 90 -39.02 26.44 -9.39
N GLU A 91 -38.77 27.75 -9.55
CA GLU A 91 -37.90 28.54 -8.65
C GLU A 91 -38.42 28.61 -7.21
N ASP A 92 -39.71 28.37 -6.97
CA ASP A 92 -40.33 28.35 -5.64
C ASP A 92 -40.23 26.96 -4.97
N PHE A 93 -39.72 25.94 -5.68
CA PHE A 93 -39.56 24.59 -5.16
C PHE A 93 -38.56 24.58 -3.99
N THR A 94 -38.95 23.95 -2.86
CA THR A 94 -38.06 23.80 -1.71
C THR A 94 -36.83 22.95 -2.08
N GLY A 95 -35.66 23.60 -2.13
CA GLY A 95 -34.40 23.00 -2.54
C GLY A 95 -34.05 23.22 -4.03
N TYR A 96 -34.72 24.16 -4.69
CA TYR A 96 -34.39 24.59 -6.07
C TYR A 96 -32.91 24.93 -6.23
N GLU A 97 -32.34 25.73 -5.32
CA GLU A 97 -30.95 26.18 -5.38
C GLU A 97 -29.93 25.04 -5.40
N TYR A 98 -30.15 23.99 -4.60
CA TYR A 98 -29.30 22.79 -4.60
C TYR A 98 -29.42 21.98 -5.89
N ILE A 99 -30.63 21.89 -6.44
CA ILE A 99 -30.89 21.22 -7.73
C ILE A 99 -30.21 22.01 -8.86
N ALA A 100 -30.32 23.33 -8.86
CA ALA A 100 -29.69 24.20 -9.86
C ALA A 100 -28.16 24.12 -9.78
N ALA A 101 -27.57 24.21 -8.59
CA ALA A 101 -26.12 24.12 -8.39
C ALA A 101 -25.56 22.77 -8.84
N THR A 102 -26.16 21.66 -8.41
CA THR A 102 -25.68 20.32 -8.78
C THR A 102 -25.94 19.97 -10.26
N ALA A 103 -26.94 20.56 -10.90
CA ALA A 103 -27.14 20.44 -12.34
C ALA A 103 -26.12 21.27 -13.15
N ASP A 104 -25.80 22.48 -12.69
CA ASP A 104 -24.80 23.37 -13.29
C ASP A 104 -23.39 22.76 -13.23
N GLU A 105 -23.04 22.14 -12.09
CA GLU A 105 -21.81 21.37 -11.94
C GLU A 105 -21.82 20.03 -12.71
N GLY A 106 -22.93 19.66 -13.37
CA GLY A 106 -23.05 18.43 -14.15
C GLY A 106 -23.13 17.14 -13.33
N ILE A 107 -23.28 17.25 -12.01
CA ILE A 107 -23.42 16.11 -11.08
C ILE A 107 -24.78 15.43 -11.32
N PHE A 108 -25.84 16.24 -11.39
CA PHE A 108 -27.20 15.79 -11.63
C PHE A 108 -27.66 16.07 -13.06
N GLY A 109 -28.25 15.03 -13.67
CA GLY A 109 -29.02 15.14 -14.91
C GLY A 109 -30.52 14.96 -14.67
N GLY A 110 -31.31 15.38 -15.66
CA GLY A 110 -32.74 15.11 -15.75
C GLY A 110 -33.04 13.74 -16.40
N LYS A 111 -34.29 13.31 -16.28
CA LYS A 111 -34.84 12.17 -17.00
C LYS A 111 -35.06 12.54 -18.48
N LYS A 112 -35.19 11.52 -19.34
CA LYS A 112 -35.39 11.70 -20.80
C LYS A 112 -36.62 12.52 -21.17
N ASP A 113 -37.60 12.62 -20.27
CA ASP A 113 -38.83 13.41 -20.43
C ASP A 113 -38.68 14.88 -19.98
N GLY A 114 -37.48 15.32 -19.60
CA GLY A 114 -37.19 16.70 -19.21
C GLY A 114 -37.49 17.00 -17.73
N ARG A 115 -37.84 15.99 -16.94
CA ARG A 115 -38.10 16.14 -15.49
C ARG A 115 -36.86 15.85 -14.64
N PHE A 116 -36.72 16.54 -13.52
CA PHE A 116 -35.79 16.16 -12.47
C PHE A 116 -36.32 15.01 -11.61
N ALA A 117 -37.64 14.96 -11.40
CA ALA A 117 -38.34 14.05 -10.50
C ALA A 117 -37.82 14.14 -9.04
N PRO A 118 -37.97 15.31 -8.38
CA PRO A 118 -37.34 15.58 -7.07
C PRO A 118 -37.79 14.65 -5.94
N ASN A 119 -39.01 14.10 -6.05
CA ASN A 119 -39.62 13.27 -5.01
C ASN A 119 -39.43 11.76 -5.22
N ASP A 120 -38.86 11.35 -6.34
CA ASP A 120 -38.60 9.93 -6.59
C ASP A 120 -37.44 9.45 -5.70
N ALA A 121 -37.53 8.20 -5.24
CA ALA A 121 -36.44 7.53 -4.55
C ALA A 121 -35.24 7.35 -5.48
N MET A 122 -34.03 7.42 -4.92
CA MET A 122 -32.80 7.19 -5.66
C MET A 122 -32.38 5.73 -5.57
N THR A 123 -32.00 5.15 -6.71
CA THR A 123 -31.45 3.78 -6.78
C THR A 123 -29.94 3.76 -6.55
N ARG A 124 -29.38 2.61 -6.16
CA ARG A 124 -27.94 2.42 -5.94
C ARG A 124 -27.05 2.80 -7.13
N GLY A 125 -27.44 2.46 -8.36
CA GLY A 125 -26.69 2.84 -9.56
C GLY A 125 -26.74 4.35 -9.85
N GLN A 126 -27.86 5.00 -9.53
CA GLN A 126 -27.96 6.47 -9.63
C GLN A 126 -27.09 7.16 -8.59
N MET A 127 -27.00 6.61 -7.37
CA MET A 127 -26.06 7.08 -6.34
C MET A 127 -24.62 6.97 -6.85
N ALA A 128 -24.21 5.81 -7.37
CA ALA A 128 -22.86 5.62 -7.92
C ALA A 128 -22.56 6.65 -9.02
N ALA A 129 -23.52 6.88 -9.93
CA ALA A 129 -23.37 7.85 -11.01
C ALA A 129 -23.23 9.30 -10.53
N VAL A 130 -23.91 9.71 -9.45
CA VAL A 130 -23.75 11.09 -8.93
C VAL A 130 -22.47 11.24 -8.13
N LEU A 131 -22.04 10.22 -7.37
CA LEU A 131 -20.75 10.25 -6.66
C LEU A 131 -19.57 10.27 -7.64
N HIS A 132 -19.59 9.42 -8.67
CA HIS A 132 -18.57 9.40 -9.71
C HIS A 132 -18.45 10.73 -10.48
N ARG A 133 -19.54 11.50 -10.60
CA ARG A 133 -19.49 12.85 -11.18
C ARG A 133 -19.05 13.93 -10.19
N ALA A 134 -19.37 13.76 -8.92
CA ALA A 134 -19.09 14.71 -7.85
C ALA A 134 -17.62 14.69 -7.41
N PHE A 135 -17.03 13.50 -7.32
CA PHE A 135 -15.69 13.28 -6.78
C PHE A 135 -14.74 12.81 -7.87
N ASP A 136 -13.45 13.10 -7.70
CA ASP A 136 -12.42 12.58 -8.56
C ASP A 136 -12.10 11.14 -8.16
N LEU A 137 -12.76 10.20 -8.82
CA LEU A 137 -12.61 8.77 -8.60
C LEU A 137 -11.73 8.15 -9.69
N PRO A 138 -11.04 7.02 -9.40
CA PRO A 138 -10.19 6.34 -10.37
C PRO A 138 -10.91 6.05 -11.70
N GLU A 139 -10.24 6.34 -12.82
CA GLU A 139 -10.76 5.98 -14.14
C GLU A 139 -10.73 4.45 -14.35
N ARG A 140 -11.56 3.98 -15.30
CA ARG A 140 -11.60 2.58 -15.68
C ARG A 140 -10.25 2.12 -16.23
N THR A 141 -9.59 1.23 -15.49
CA THR A 141 -8.49 0.39 -15.99
C THR A 141 -9.03 -0.96 -16.46
N ALA A 142 -8.35 -1.65 -17.38
CA ALA A 142 -8.83 -2.87 -18.02
C ALA A 142 -8.94 -4.10 -17.10
N ALA A 143 -8.67 -3.96 -15.81
CA ALA A 143 -8.55 -5.05 -14.85
C ALA A 143 -9.40 -4.81 -13.58
N ASP A 144 -10.11 -5.89 -13.17
CA ASP A 144 -10.16 -6.45 -11.81
C ASP A 144 -11.46 -6.52 -10.96
N ILE A 145 -12.59 -5.90 -11.32
CA ILE A 145 -13.85 -6.13 -10.53
C ILE A 145 -15.01 -6.56 -11.42
N ALA A 146 -15.34 -7.85 -11.39
CA ALA A 146 -16.52 -8.40 -12.05
C ALA A 146 -17.73 -8.33 -11.11
N ILE A 147 -18.70 -7.46 -11.39
CA ILE A 147 -19.92 -7.33 -10.58
C ILE A 147 -20.97 -8.32 -11.08
N ALA A 148 -21.36 -9.29 -10.26
CA ALA A 148 -22.12 -10.46 -10.71
C ALA A 148 -23.50 -10.15 -11.30
N ASP A 149 -24.12 -9.05 -10.90
CA ASP A 149 -25.44 -8.62 -11.38
C ASP A 149 -25.39 -7.41 -12.34
N MET A 150 -24.23 -7.14 -12.95
CA MET A 150 -24.06 -6.06 -13.91
C MET A 150 -23.23 -6.48 -15.13
N ASP A 151 -23.74 -6.21 -16.33
CA ASP A 151 -22.96 -6.34 -17.57
C ASP A 151 -22.05 -5.11 -17.76
N PRO A 152 -20.82 -5.24 -18.34
CA PRO A 152 -19.96 -4.11 -18.68
C PRO A 152 -20.57 -3.03 -19.59
N GLY A 153 -21.74 -3.31 -20.20
CA GLY A 153 -22.52 -2.34 -20.99
C GLY A 153 -23.67 -1.68 -20.22
N ASP A 154 -23.85 -1.98 -18.93
CA ASP A 154 -24.86 -1.34 -18.09
C ASP A 154 -24.52 0.15 -17.91
N THR A 155 -25.55 1.00 -17.87
CA THR A 155 -25.39 2.47 -17.77
C THR A 155 -24.70 2.90 -16.48
N PHE A 156 -24.73 2.08 -15.43
CA PHE A 156 -24.08 2.38 -14.15
C PHE A 156 -22.74 1.67 -13.97
N TYR A 157 -22.32 0.78 -14.87
CA TYR A 157 -21.17 -0.10 -14.67
C TYR A 157 -19.90 0.68 -14.31
N ASP A 158 -19.50 1.63 -15.15
CA ASP A 158 -18.27 2.41 -14.94
C ASP A 158 -18.30 3.19 -13.61
N ALA A 159 -19.48 3.71 -13.23
CA ALA A 159 -19.62 4.45 -11.98
C ALA A 159 -19.57 3.54 -10.75
N VAL A 160 -20.13 2.33 -10.84
CA VAL A 160 -20.08 1.34 -9.75
C VAL A 160 -18.66 0.80 -9.59
N GLU A 161 -17.97 0.52 -10.69
CA GLU A 161 -16.56 0.11 -10.67
C GLU A 161 -15.68 1.18 -10.02
N ALA A 162 -15.87 2.46 -10.38
CA ALA A 162 -15.11 3.57 -9.81
C ALA A 162 -15.30 3.70 -8.29
N ILE A 163 -16.55 3.63 -7.78
CA ILE A 163 -16.79 3.69 -6.32
C ILE A 163 -16.34 2.41 -5.59
N ALA A 164 -16.24 1.26 -6.27
CA ALA A 164 -15.71 0.03 -5.69
C ALA A 164 -14.20 0.09 -5.56
N LYS A 165 -13.49 0.55 -6.61
CA LYS A 165 -12.04 0.79 -6.57
C LYS A 165 -11.65 1.83 -5.52
N ALA A 166 -12.46 2.88 -5.39
CA ALA A 166 -12.29 3.88 -4.35
C ALA A 166 -12.76 3.42 -2.95
N LYS A 167 -13.14 2.14 -2.77
CA LYS A 167 -13.63 1.56 -1.50
C LYS A 167 -14.82 2.30 -0.85
N ILE A 168 -15.52 3.12 -1.61
CA ILE A 168 -16.76 3.80 -1.19
C ILE A 168 -17.89 2.77 -1.04
N THR A 169 -17.86 1.69 -1.82
CA THR A 169 -18.70 0.50 -1.66
C THR A 169 -17.86 -0.73 -1.35
N THR A 170 -18.44 -1.67 -0.61
CA THR A 170 -17.79 -2.93 -0.19
C THR A 170 -18.10 -4.10 -1.15
N VAL A 171 -18.45 -3.83 -2.41
CA VAL A 171 -18.81 -4.91 -3.36
C VAL A 171 -17.53 -5.53 -3.90
N ALA A 172 -17.30 -6.80 -3.62
CA ALA A 172 -16.14 -7.53 -4.12
C ALA A 172 -16.41 -8.14 -5.52
N SER A 173 -15.35 -8.57 -6.19
CA SER A 173 -15.47 -9.29 -7.47
C SER A 173 -16.25 -10.60 -7.26
N GLY A 174 -17.26 -10.83 -8.10
CA GLY A 174 -18.20 -11.96 -7.98
C GLY A 174 -19.41 -11.68 -7.08
N GLU A 175 -19.50 -10.52 -6.42
CA GLU A 175 -20.65 -10.13 -5.61
C GLU A 175 -21.67 -9.28 -6.36
N THR A 176 -22.87 -9.12 -5.78
CA THR A 176 -23.97 -8.34 -6.37
C THR A 176 -24.00 -6.92 -5.82
N PHE A 177 -24.05 -5.91 -6.69
CA PHE A 177 -24.18 -4.51 -6.30
C PHE A 177 -25.64 -4.04 -6.17
N ARG A 178 -26.57 -4.65 -6.90
CA ARG A 178 -28.01 -4.32 -6.95
C ARG A 178 -28.31 -2.89 -7.39
N PRO A 179 -27.86 -2.47 -8.59
CA PRO A 179 -27.91 -1.06 -9.02
C PRO A 179 -29.33 -0.48 -9.13
N TYR A 180 -30.36 -1.32 -9.28
CA TYR A 180 -31.74 -0.87 -9.46
C TYR A 180 -32.59 -0.89 -8.17
N GLU A 181 -32.01 -1.27 -7.03
CA GLU A 181 -32.68 -1.16 -5.73
C GLU A 181 -32.66 0.28 -5.20
N GLU A 182 -33.79 0.71 -4.64
CA GLU A 182 -33.95 2.02 -3.99
C GLU A 182 -33.21 2.06 -2.65
N MET A 183 -32.63 3.21 -2.32
CA MET A 183 -31.78 3.38 -1.15
C MET A 183 -32.49 4.09 0.00
N THR A 184 -32.15 3.71 1.23
CA THR A 184 -32.51 4.48 2.42
C THR A 184 -31.58 5.70 2.60
N ARG A 185 -32.01 6.62 3.45
CA ARG A 185 -31.21 7.77 3.88
C ARG A 185 -29.91 7.35 4.57
N SER A 186 -29.96 6.34 5.44
CA SER A 186 -28.76 5.81 6.12
C SER A 186 -27.77 5.16 5.14
N GLN A 187 -28.26 4.45 4.13
CA GLN A 187 -27.42 3.88 3.09
C GLN A 187 -26.70 4.98 2.31
N PHE A 188 -27.41 6.01 1.87
CA PHE A 188 -26.78 7.12 1.15
C PHE A 188 -25.74 7.86 2.00
N THR A 189 -26.00 8.10 3.29
CA THR A 189 -25.02 8.75 4.17
C THR A 189 -23.75 7.93 4.36
N ALA A 190 -23.82 6.60 4.35
CA ALA A 190 -22.64 5.75 4.42
C ALA A 190 -21.73 5.93 3.19
N PHE A 191 -22.30 5.96 1.98
CA PHE A 191 -21.52 6.24 0.77
C PHE A 191 -20.99 7.67 0.72
N LEU A 192 -21.82 8.65 1.11
CA LEU A 192 -21.42 10.05 1.09
C LEU A 192 -20.28 10.31 2.07
N SER A 193 -20.38 9.81 3.31
CA SER A 193 -19.31 9.97 4.32
C SER A 193 -17.97 9.40 3.87
N ARG A 194 -17.95 8.20 3.24
CA ARG A 194 -16.74 7.66 2.59
C ARG A 194 -16.21 8.51 1.44
N SER A 195 -17.08 9.26 0.78
CA SER A 195 -16.68 10.12 -0.35
C SER A 195 -16.12 11.47 0.12
N VAL A 196 -16.64 12.03 1.22
CA VAL A 196 -16.23 13.35 1.74
C VAL A 196 -15.13 13.26 2.81
N ALA A 197 -14.98 12.11 3.46
CA ALA A 197 -13.99 11.84 4.50
C ALA A 197 -13.50 10.38 4.39
N PRO A 198 -12.89 10.00 3.25
CA PRO A 198 -12.39 8.64 3.02
C PRO A 198 -11.46 8.18 4.15
N GLU A 199 -10.55 9.03 4.62
CA GLU A 199 -9.60 8.75 5.71
C GLU A 199 -10.25 8.36 7.04
N ARG A 200 -11.54 8.69 7.22
CA ARG A 200 -12.30 8.35 8.42
C ARG A 200 -13.15 7.08 8.27
N PHE A 201 -13.68 6.84 7.08
CA PHE A 201 -14.76 5.86 6.86
C PHE A 201 -14.42 4.74 5.89
N ILE A 202 -13.27 4.83 5.25
CA ILE A 202 -12.65 3.76 4.48
C ILE A 202 -11.48 3.31 5.34
N GLU A 203 -11.57 2.07 5.84
CA GLU A 203 -10.41 1.42 6.42
C GLU A 203 -9.34 1.37 5.32
N GLU A 204 -8.19 2.00 5.56
CA GLU A 204 -7.00 1.65 4.81
C GLU A 204 -6.88 0.13 4.93
N GLU A 205 -6.89 -0.59 3.80
CA GLU A 205 -6.31 -1.93 3.88
C GLU A 205 -4.86 -1.61 4.19
N GLU A 206 -4.42 -1.94 5.40
CA GLU A 206 -2.99 -1.97 5.68
C GLU A 206 -2.35 -2.74 4.54
N SER A 207 -1.30 -2.15 3.98
CA SER A 207 -0.60 -2.71 2.84
C SER A 207 -0.30 -4.19 3.10
N PRO A 208 -0.38 -5.09 2.09
CA PRO A 208 0.11 -6.46 2.25
C PRO A 208 1.55 -6.53 2.77
N ALA A 209 2.32 -5.45 2.62
CA ALA A 209 3.66 -5.29 3.14
C ALA A 209 3.74 -5.16 4.68
N ASP A 210 2.68 -4.75 5.36
CA ASP A 210 2.62 -4.62 6.83
C ASP A 210 2.09 -5.89 7.51
N GLU A 211 1.28 -6.69 6.81
CA GLU A 211 0.73 -7.96 7.33
C GLU A 211 1.72 -9.13 7.18
N TYR A 212 2.57 -9.11 6.13
CA TYR A 212 3.52 -10.16 5.82
C TYR A 212 4.92 -9.61 5.58
N GLN A 213 5.93 -10.33 6.05
CA GLN A 213 7.34 -10.07 5.82
C GLN A 213 7.97 -11.19 4.98
N THR A 214 9.01 -10.85 4.22
CA THR A 214 9.73 -11.83 3.39
C THR A 214 11.11 -12.12 3.96
N TYR A 215 11.43 -13.39 4.12
CA TYR A 215 12.77 -13.87 4.42
C TYR A 215 13.44 -14.36 3.14
N TYR A 216 14.62 -13.83 2.86
CA TYR A 216 15.48 -14.27 1.78
C TYR A 216 16.73 -14.98 2.34
N ASN A 217 17.05 -16.14 1.80
CA ASN A 217 18.23 -16.92 2.14
C ASN A 217 19.20 -16.91 0.94
N GLU A 218 20.22 -16.07 1.02
CA GLU A 218 21.21 -15.85 -0.03
C GLU A 218 22.09 -17.08 -0.30
N GLN A 219 22.30 -17.92 0.71
CA GLN A 219 23.20 -19.07 0.58
C GLN A 219 22.59 -20.18 -0.29
N TYR A 220 21.28 -20.36 -0.21
CA TYR A 220 20.56 -21.44 -0.90
C TYR A 220 19.54 -20.93 -1.92
N GLY A 221 19.48 -19.61 -2.10
CA GLY A 221 18.71 -18.95 -3.13
C GLY A 221 17.21 -19.21 -3.05
N TYR A 222 16.60 -18.85 -1.92
CA TYR A 222 15.15 -18.95 -1.77
C TYR A 222 14.56 -17.81 -0.96
N THR A 223 13.31 -17.48 -1.25
CA THR A 223 12.48 -16.55 -0.48
C THR A 223 11.28 -17.27 0.11
N VAL A 224 10.82 -16.79 1.27
CA VAL A 224 9.54 -17.19 1.88
C VAL A 224 8.87 -15.97 2.50
N THR A 225 7.59 -15.77 2.20
CA THR A 225 6.75 -14.72 2.78
C THR A 225 5.88 -15.29 3.90
N PHE A 226 5.83 -14.62 5.06
CA PHE A 226 5.12 -15.08 6.26
C PHE A 226 4.55 -13.92 7.10
N PRO A 227 3.51 -14.17 7.93
CA PRO A 227 2.87 -13.09 8.68
C PRO A 227 3.84 -12.35 9.60
N ALA A 228 3.87 -11.02 9.51
CA ALA A 228 4.70 -10.16 10.37
C ALA A 228 4.36 -10.30 11.87
N THR A 229 3.11 -10.67 12.18
CA THR A 229 2.65 -10.93 13.56
C THR A 229 3.33 -12.14 14.22
N TRP A 230 3.91 -13.05 13.43
CA TRP A 230 4.69 -14.18 13.95
C TRP A 230 6.01 -13.69 14.55
N GLY A 231 6.56 -12.58 14.04
CA GLY A 231 7.76 -11.88 14.52
C GLY A 231 9.05 -12.41 13.88
N ASP A 232 10.15 -11.68 14.09
CA ASP A 232 11.48 -12.09 13.63
C ASP A 232 12.08 -13.16 14.55
N GLY A 233 11.92 -14.43 14.18
CA GLY A 233 12.64 -15.52 14.84
C GLY A 233 14.15 -15.47 14.55
N GLU A 234 14.94 -16.03 15.47
CA GLU A 234 16.41 -16.06 15.35
C GLU A 234 16.86 -16.95 14.18
N TYR A 235 18.06 -16.68 13.65
CA TYR A 235 18.75 -17.59 12.74
C TYR A 235 19.16 -18.88 13.47
N PHE A 236 19.14 -20.03 12.78
CA PHE A 236 19.55 -21.31 13.37
C PHE A 236 21.01 -21.26 13.87
N PRO A 237 21.30 -21.36 15.19
CA PRO A 237 22.65 -21.01 15.64
C PRO A 237 23.71 -22.12 15.54
N ASN A 238 23.41 -23.37 15.14
CA ASN A 238 24.34 -24.47 15.47
C ASN A 238 24.45 -25.69 14.52
N ASP A 239 23.85 -25.69 13.33
CA ASP A 239 24.10 -26.75 12.35
C ASP A 239 24.74 -26.18 11.07
N PRO A 240 26.00 -26.54 10.73
CA PRO A 240 26.64 -26.07 9.50
C PRO A 240 25.92 -26.54 8.22
N ASP A 241 25.11 -27.61 8.31
CA ASP A 241 24.41 -28.20 7.17
C ASP A 241 22.94 -27.72 7.06
N GLU A 242 22.34 -27.15 8.12
CA GLU A 242 20.96 -26.62 8.14
C GLU A 242 20.93 -25.11 8.45
N ARG A 243 21.18 -24.25 7.44
CA ARG A 243 21.16 -22.79 7.60
C ARG A 243 19.84 -22.20 7.08
N GLY A 244 18.90 -21.96 8.00
CA GLY A 244 17.59 -21.38 7.73
C GLY A 244 17.20 -20.27 8.72
N LYS A 245 15.90 -20.01 8.90
CA LYS A 245 15.34 -19.06 9.87
C LYS A 245 14.10 -19.62 10.58
N TYR A 246 13.92 -19.31 11.86
CA TYR A 246 12.62 -19.47 12.52
C TYR A 246 11.66 -18.37 12.04
N LEU A 247 10.55 -18.77 11.43
CA LEU A 247 9.47 -17.86 11.02
C LEU A 247 8.52 -17.55 12.18
N TYR A 248 8.48 -18.44 13.16
CA TYR A 248 7.73 -18.32 14.42
C TYR A 248 8.50 -19.10 15.49
N ASP A 249 8.74 -18.49 16.65
CA ASP A 249 9.33 -19.18 17.82
C ASP A 249 8.78 -18.54 19.10
N LYS A 250 7.75 -19.16 19.68
CA LYS A 250 7.10 -18.70 20.92
C LYS A 250 6.74 -19.90 21.79
N GLU A 251 6.24 -19.67 23.00
CA GLU A 251 5.78 -20.76 23.89
C GLU A 251 4.76 -21.72 23.25
N SER A 252 4.02 -21.25 22.24
CA SER A 252 3.02 -22.06 21.54
C SER A 252 3.60 -23.01 20.48
N GLY A 253 4.90 -22.90 20.18
CA GLY A 253 5.61 -23.76 19.24
C GLY A 253 6.52 -22.98 18.29
N MET A 254 6.96 -23.65 17.23
CA MET A 254 7.89 -23.09 16.26
C MET A 254 7.51 -23.42 14.82
N ILE A 255 7.82 -22.50 13.92
CA ILE A 255 7.78 -22.68 12.46
C ILE A 255 9.13 -22.24 11.92
N ARG A 256 9.67 -23.00 10.97
CA ARG A 256 10.99 -22.74 10.39
C ARG A 256 11.02 -23.03 8.90
N VAL A 257 11.95 -22.34 8.24
CA VAL A 257 12.34 -22.62 6.86
C VAL A 257 13.85 -22.84 6.78
N TYR A 258 14.28 -23.83 6.01
CA TYR A 258 15.70 -24.13 5.77
C TYR A 258 15.89 -24.92 4.47
N ALA A 259 17.11 -24.94 3.95
CA ALA A 259 17.49 -25.77 2.82
C ALA A 259 18.72 -26.63 3.14
N VAL A 260 18.79 -27.83 2.55
CA VAL A 260 19.91 -28.77 2.70
C VAL A 260 20.28 -29.42 1.36
N PRO A 261 21.54 -29.85 1.17
CA PRO A 261 21.90 -30.68 0.02
C PRO A 261 21.10 -31.98 -0.04
N HIS A 262 20.68 -32.38 -1.25
CA HIS A 262 19.95 -33.63 -1.47
C HIS A 262 20.85 -34.85 -1.23
N THR A 263 20.70 -35.47 -0.05
CA THR A 263 21.54 -36.61 0.37
C THR A 263 20.77 -37.92 0.55
N SER A 264 19.42 -37.88 0.55
CA SER A 264 18.54 -39.06 0.65
C SER A 264 17.15 -38.77 0.06
N ASP A 265 16.34 -39.80 -0.21
CA ASP A 265 14.99 -39.64 -0.79
C ASP A 265 13.84 -39.83 0.24
N GLU A 266 14.16 -40.06 1.53
CA GLU A 266 13.16 -40.26 2.60
C GLU A 266 13.04 -39.01 3.49
N PHE A 267 12.05 -38.16 3.20
CA PHE A 267 11.83 -36.89 3.92
C PHE A 267 10.62 -36.88 4.86
N PHE A 268 9.72 -37.85 4.72
CA PHE A 268 8.47 -37.91 5.46
C PHE A 268 8.39 -39.14 6.36
N PRO A 269 7.75 -39.05 7.54
CA PRO A 269 7.48 -40.21 8.36
C PRO A 269 6.68 -41.29 7.59
N PRO A 270 6.87 -42.59 7.87
CA PRO A 270 6.23 -43.66 7.09
C PRO A 270 4.70 -43.75 7.24
N ASP A 271 4.13 -43.13 8.28
CA ASP A 271 2.72 -43.28 8.68
C ASP A 271 1.89 -41.99 8.52
N VAL A 272 2.31 -41.05 7.65
CA VAL A 272 1.56 -39.80 7.37
C VAL A 272 0.92 -39.80 5.98
N GLU A 273 -0.18 -39.06 5.82
CA GLU A 273 -0.79 -38.81 4.52
C GLU A 273 -0.05 -37.66 3.82
N ILE A 274 0.69 -37.98 2.76
CA ILE A 274 1.41 -37.02 1.93
C ILE A 274 0.43 -36.39 0.93
N LYS A 275 0.44 -35.07 0.86
CA LYS A 275 -0.35 -34.24 -0.05
C LYS A 275 0.59 -33.48 -0.99
N THR A 276 0.03 -32.98 -2.08
CA THR A 276 0.74 -32.08 -3.01
C THR A 276 0.19 -30.67 -2.86
N ILE A 277 1.07 -29.68 -2.95
CA ILE A 277 0.73 -28.26 -2.97
C ILE A 277 1.41 -27.60 -4.17
N GLU A 278 0.66 -26.80 -4.91
CA GLU A 278 1.18 -25.97 -6.00
C GLU A 278 1.63 -24.64 -5.38
N LEU A 279 2.90 -24.30 -5.58
CA LEU A 279 3.54 -23.06 -5.12
C LEU A 279 3.14 -21.88 -6.02
N GLN A 280 3.39 -20.66 -5.58
CA GLN A 280 3.05 -19.45 -6.35
C GLN A 280 3.75 -19.37 -7.71
N ASP A 281 4.95 -19.96 -7.82
CA ASP A 281 5.72 -20.05 -9.06
C ASP A 281 5.30 -21.25 -9.95
N GLY A 282 4.25 -21.98 -9.56
CA GLY A 282 3.73 -23.14 -10.28
C GLY A 282 4.48 -24.45 -10.06
N LYS A 283 5.51 -24.48 -9.20
CA LYS A 283 6.18 -25.73 -8.81
C LYS A 283 5.27 -26.58 -7.90
N GLU A 284 5.43 -27.90 -7.95
CA GLU A 284 4.72 -28.81 -7.04
C GLU A 284 5.64 -29.24 -5.89
N ALA A 285 5.23 -28.95 -4.66
CA ALA A 285 5.88 -29.44 -3.44
C ALA A 285 5.02 -30.54 -2.78
N GLN A 286 5.66 -31.35 -1.94
CA GLN A 286 4.97 -32.34 -1.11
C GLN A 286 4.89 -31.84 0.32
N TYR A 287 3.77 -32.09 1.00
CA TYR A 287 3.64 -31.74 2.41
C TYR A 287 2.77 -32.74 3.18
N TYR A 288 2.92 -32.75 4.50
CA TYR A 288 1.98 -33.43 5.40
C TYR A 288 1.60 -32.53 6.58
N THR A 289 0.49 -32.89 7.20
CA THR A 289 0.07 -32.38 8.51
C THR A 289 -0.32 -33.56 9.40
N ALA A 290 0.03 -33.51 10.67
CA ALA A 290 -0.27 -34.57 11.64
C ALA A 290 -0.60 -33.96 13.01
N GLN A 291 -1.41 -34.67 13.81
CA GLN A 291 -1.60 -34.34 15.22
C GLN A 291 -1.11 -35.50 16.08
N LYS A 292 -0.15 -35.23 16.97
CA LYS A 292 0.46 -36.25 17.83
C LYS A 292 0.73 -35.69 19.22
N GLU A 293 0.30 -36.41 20.25
CA GLU A 293 0.62 -36.11 21.66
C GLU A 293 0.32 -34.67 22.13
N GLY A 294 -0.68 -34.01 21.51
CA GLY A 294 -1.06 -32.63 21.83
C GLY A 294 -0.28 -31.56 21.05
N ILE A 295 0.42 -31.95 19.99
CA ILE A 295 1.15 -31.08 19.06
C ILE A 295 0.55 -31.27 17.66
N ALA A 296 0.39 -30.18 16.92
CA ALA A 296 0.16 -30.16 15.49
C ALA A 296 1.50 -29.98 14.78
N GLU A 297 1.83 -30.93 13.91
CA GLU A 297 3.08 -30.98 13.16
C GLU A 297 2.79 -30.83 11.67
N PHE A 298 3.63 -30.10 10.96
CA PHE A 298 3.59 -30.04 9.51
C PHE A 298 5.00 -29.96 8.92
N SER A 299 5.15 -30.44 7.70
CA SER A 299 6.37 -30.27 6.91
C SER A 299 6.04 -30.26 5.42
N MET A 300 6.60 -29.30 4.71
CA MET A 300 6.62 -29.20 3.25
C MET A 300 8.06 -29.36 2.76
N VAL A 301 8.22 -30.12 1.68
CA VAL A 301 9.48 -30.40 1.01
C VAL A 301 9.36 -30.09 -0.48
N LEU A 302 10.27 -29.24 -0.98
CA LEU A 302 10.52 -29.01 -2.39
C LEU A 302 11.93 -29.48 -2.72
N THR A 303 12.09 -30.36 -3.71
CA THR A 303 13.40 -30.77 -4.22
C THR A 303 13.64 -30.07 -5.56
N HIS A 304 14.65 -29.21 -5.60
CA HIS A 304 14.99 -28.43 -6.79
C HIS A 304 16.51 -28.19 -6.86
N ASP A 305 17.11 -28.30 -8.05
CA ASP A 305 18.54 -28.07 -8.31
C ASP A 305 19.54 -28.75 -7.35
N GLY A 306 19.20 -29.95 -6.86
CA GLY A 306 20.07 -30.72 -5.96
C GLY A 306 20.01 -30.27 -4.50
N LEU A 307 19.11 -29.34 -4.17
CA LEU A 307 18.76 -28.92 -2.83
C LEU A 307 17.36 -29.42 -2.45
N VAL A 308 17.14 -29.48 -1.14
CA VAL A 308 15.87 -29.81 -0.51
C VAL A 308 15.48 -28.64 0.37
N TYR A 309 14.46 -27.89 -0.04
CA TYR A 309 13.88 -26.78 0.68
C TYR A 309 12.77 -27.29 1.59
N ASN A 310 12.81 -26.90 2.86
CA ASN A 310 11.92 -27.38 3.90
C ASN A 310 11.24 -26.21 4.59
N ILE A 311 9.92 -26.28 4.73
CA ILE A 311 9.13 -25.45 5.65
C ILE A 311 8.45 -26.40 6.63
N SER A 312 8.80 -26.33 7.91
CA SER A 312 8.29 -27.25 8.92
C SER A 312 7.87 -26.53 10.19
N GLY A 313 6.90 -27.09 10.92
CA GLY A 313 6.49 -26.55 12.21
C GLY A 313 5.98 -27.60 13.18
N GLU A 314 6.22 -27.33 14.47
CA GLU A 314 5.65 -28.04 15.61
C GLU A 314 4.97 -27.01 16.51
N VAL A 315 3.64 -26.95 16.47
CA VAL A 315 2.83 -25.91 17.12
C VAL A 315 1.68 -26.49 17.93
N HIS A 316 1.13 -25.68 18.83
CA HIS A 316 -0.08 -26.05 19.57
C HIS A 316 -1.26 -26.27 18.60
N PRO A 317 -2.13 -27.28 18.81
CA PRO A 317 -3.27 -27.55 17.93
C PRO A 317 -4.21 -26.37 17.73
N ASP A 318 -4.43 -25.56 18.77
CA ASP A 318 -5.27 -24.35 18.68
C ASP A 318 -4.63 -23.29 17.77
N PHE A 319 -3.31 -23.08 17.90
CA PHE A 319 -2.57 -22.16 17.01
C PHE A 319 -2.65 -22.64 15.56
N PHE A 320 -2.44 -23.94 15.32
CA PHE A 320 -2.56 -24.52 13.98
C PHE A 320 -3.95 -24.31 13.40
N ALA A 321 -5.01 -24.53 14.18
CA ALA A 321 -6.38 -24.36 13.73
C ALA A 321 -6.74 -22.90 13.42
N GLU A 322 -6.15 -21.95 14.16
CA GLU A 322 -6.35 -20.50 13.95
C GLU A 322 -5.54 -19.96 12.77
N ASN A 323 -4.40 -20.58 12.42
CA ASN A 323 -3.44 -20.09 11.42
C ASN A 323 -3.25 -21.08 10.25
N GLU A 324 -4.18 -22.01 10.02
CA GLU A 324 -4.02 -23.07 9.01
C GLU A 324 -3.85 -22.48 7.60
N GLU A 325 -4.60 -21.41 7.29
CA GLU A 325 -4.51 -20.71 6.01
C GLU A 325 -3.17 -20.00 5.84
N ASP A 326 -2.71 -19.28 6.88
CA ASP A 326 -1.42 -18.60 6.86
C ASP A 326 -0.26 -19.58 6.71
N ILE A 327 -0.30 -20.73 7.41
CA ILE A 327 0.69 -21.79 7.27
C ILE A 327 0.73 -22.31 5.82
N LEU A 328 -0.43 -22.50 5.18
CA LEU A 328 -0.49 -22.89 3.77
C LEU A 328 0.00 -21.80 2.83
N ASN A 329 -0.25 -20.53 3.14
CA ASN A 329 0.23 -19.39 2.36
C ASN A 329 1.76 -19.26 2.46
N VAL A 330 2.33 -19.47 3.64
CA VAL A 330 3.78 -19.55 3.87
C VAL A 330 4.40 -20.69 3.08
N MET A 331 3.75 -21.86 3.04
CA MET A 331 4.23 -22.98 2.21
C MET A 331 4.25 -22.59 0.72
N LYS A 332 3.17 -21.99 0.22
CA LYS A 332 3.03 -21.60 -1.19
C LYS A 332 3.96 -20.46 -1.61
N SER A 333 4.36 -19.61 -0.67
CA SER A 333 5.22 -18.44 -0.93
C SER A 333 6.69 -18.79 -1.12
N LEU A 334 7.09 -20.06 -0.92
CA LEU A 334 8.44 -20.51 -1.22
C LEU A 334 8.75 -20.31 -2.71
N GLN A 335 9.78 -19.51 -2.99
CA GLN A 335 10.34 -19.35 -4.34
C GLN A 335 11.83 -19.67 -4.32
N THR A 336 12.35 -20.22 -5.41
CA THR A 336 13.77 -20.56 -5.58
C THR A 336 14.37 -19.76 -6.73
N GLU A 337 15.60 -19.26 -6.58
CA GLU A 337 16.27 -18.28 -7.47
C GLU A 337 16.31 -18.61 -8.97
N SER A 338 16.20 -19.87 -9.38
CA SER A 338 16.44 -20.27 -10.79
C SER A 338 15.52 -19.63 -11.85
N ASP A 339 14.51 -18.84 -11.46
CA ASP A 339 13.51 -18.26 -12.36
C ASP A 339 13.29 -16.73 -12.20
N ASN A 340 14.03 -16.04 -11.32
CA ASN A 340 13.93 -14.58 -11.19
C ASN A 340 14.58 -13.88 -12.41
N THR A 341 14.03 -12.75 -12.84
CA THR A 341 14.72 -11.89 -13.80
C THR A 341 15.94 -11.24 -13.15
N GLU A 342 16.95 -10.89 -13.95
CA GLU A 342 18.15 -10.16 -13.47
C GLU A 342 17.78 -8.89 -12.68
N GLU A 343 16.73 -8.19 -13.11
CA GLU A 343 16.19 -7.01 -12.42
C GLU A 343 15.55 -7.34 -11.06
N GLU A 344 14.84 -8.46 -10.95
CA GLU A 344 14.24 -8.93 -9.68
C GLU A 344 15.30 -9.42 -8.68
N GLU A 345 16.33 -10.13 -9.15
CA GLU A 345 17.44 -10.54 -8.29
C GLU A 345 18.23 -9.33 -7.76
N ALA A 346 18.52 -8.37 -8.63
CA ALA A 346 19.17 -7.12 -8.25
C ALA A 346 18.34 -6.34 -7.22
N LYS A 347 17.01 -6.30 -7.39
CA LYS A 347 16.09 -5.64 -6.47
C LYS A 347 16.09 -6.29 -5.09
N LEU A 348 16.05 -7.62 -5.03
CA LEU A 348 16.13 -8.35 -3.75
C LEU A 348 17.45 -8.08 -3.03
N ALA A 349 18.56 -8.06 -3.78
CA ALA A 349 19.86 -7.70 -3.22
C ALA A 349 19.92 -6.24 -2.74
N ALA A 350 19.31 -5.30 -3.48
CA ALA A 350 19.19 -3.90 -3.07
C ALA A 350 18.39 -3.74 -1.77
N ASP A 351 17.29 -4.49 -1.61
CA ASP A 351 16.49 -4.50 -0.38
C ASP A 351 17.28 -5.03 0.81
N SER A 352 18.09 -6.07 0.61
CA SER A 352 19.04 -6.54 1.62
C SER A 352 20.06 -5.47 2.00
N VAL A 353 20.66 -4.78 1.02
CA VAL A 353 21.59 -3.66 1.26
C VAL A 353 20.89 -2.56 2.07
N LEU A 354 19.68 -2.16 1.68
CA LEU A 354 18.93 -1.13 2.38
C LEU A 354 18.61 -1.51 3.83
N SER A 355 18.27 -2.77 4.08
CA SER A 355 18.05 -3.29 5.43
C SER A 355 19.33 -3.21 6.28
N THR A 356 20.51 -3.49 5.71
CA THR A 356 21.78 -3.33 6.43
C THR A 356 22.12 -1.87 6.74
N LEU A 357 21.81 -0.95 5.81
CA LEU A 357 21.96 0.48 6.04
C LEU A 357 21.07 0.92 7.22
N ASN A 358 19.78 0.61 7.17
CA ASN A 358 18.82 0.93 8.24
C ASN A 358 19.28 0.40 9.62
N ALA A 359 19.74 -0.85 9.66
CA ALA A 359 20.22 -1.48 10.89
C ALA A 359 21.60 -0.99 11.35
N LYS A 360 22.30 -0.19 10.53
CA LYS A 360 23.72 0.14 10.66
C LYS A 360 24.59 -1.12 10.88
N ASP A 361 24.29 -2.19 10.13
CA ASP A 361 25.01 -3.47 10.18
C ASP A 361 26.26 -3.42 9.29
N GLU A 362 27.36 -2.93 9.87
CA GLU A 362 28.61 -2.60 9.18
C GLU A 362 29.24 -3.81 8.47
N GLU A 363 29.33 -4.96 9.16
CA GLU A 363 29.92 -6.19 8.66
C GLU A 363 29.10 -6.74 7.49
N ARG A 364 27.78 -6.71 7.62
CA ARG A 364 26.89 -7.21 6.57
C ARG A 364 26.80 -6.26 5.39
N PHE A 365 26.78 -4.95 5.62
CA PHE A 365 26.85 -3.98 4.53
C PHE A 365 28.13 -4.16 3.72
N ALA A 366 29.28 -4.32 4.39
CA ALA A 366 30.57 -4.55 3.74
C ALA A 366 30.58 -5.80 2.85
N SER A 367 29.80 -6.85 3.17
CA SER A 367 29.73 -8.05 2.32
C SER A 367 29.00 -7.83 1.00
N TYR A 368 28.15 -6.81 0.89
CA TYR A 368 27.52 -6.40 -0.38
C TYR A 368 28.37 -5.44 -1.20
N VAL A 369 29.47 -4.91 -0.66
CA VAL A 369 30.33 -3.99 -1.42
C VAL A 369 31.14 -4.77 -2.44
N HIS A 370 31.13 -4.33 -3.71
CA HIS A 370 31.81 -5.07 -4.77
C HIS A 370 33.32 -5.24 -4.45
N PRO A 371 33.86 -6.47 -4.44
CA PRO A 371 35.23 -6.74 -3.97
C PRO A 371 36.35 -6.05 -4.76
N ASN A 372 36.09 -5.69 -6.03
CA ASN A 372 37.08 -5.08 -6.93
C ASN A 372 36.78 -3.61 -7.22
N LYS A 373 35.49 -3.25 -7.34
CA LYS A 373 35.08 -1.88 -7.65
C LYS A 373 34.92 -1.03 -6.40
N GLY A 374 34.59 -1.61 -5.25
CA GLY A 374 34.14 -0.85 -4.09
C GLY A 374 32.77 -0.22 -4.32
N VAL A 375 32.33 0.62 -3.39
CA VAL A 375 31.09 1.39 -3.47
C VAL A 375 31.41 2.89 -3.51
N ARG A 376 30.79 3.60 -4.45
CA ARG A 376 30.90 5.06 -4.59
C ARG A 376 29.70 5.76 -3.96
N PHE A 377 29.92 6.88 -3.29
CA PHE A 377 28.88 7.69 -2.67
C PHE A 377 28.74 9.02 -3.39
N SER A 378 27.52 9.35 -3.81
CA SER A 378 27.20 10.61 -4.46
C SER A 378 26.11 11.34 -3.69
N PRO A 379 26.35 12.58 -3.21
CA PRO A 379 25.38 13.32 -2.39
C PRO A 379 24.20 13.88 -3.20
N TYR A 380 24.24 13.79 -4.53
CA TYR A 380 23.21 14.29 -5.43
C TYR A 380 23.09 13.39 -6.67
N ALA A 381 22.05 13.62 -7.50
CA ALA A 381 21.75 12.77 -8.64
C ALA A 381 22.87 12.60 -9.66
N TYR A 382 23.78 13.58 -9.74
CA TYR A 382 24.89 13.58 -10.66
C TYR A 382 26.10 12.91 -10.03
N VAL A 383 26.44 11.72 -10.54
CA VAL A 383 27.60 10.93 -10.12
C VAL A 383 28.87 11.52 -10.74
N ASP A 384 29.74 12.07 -9.90
CA ASP A 384 31.06 12.59 -10.27
C ASP A 384 32.13 11.52 -10.07
N THR A 385 32.40 10.76 -11.13
CA THR A 385 33.42 9.69 -11.13
C THR A 385 34.85 10.17 -10.79
N THR A 386 35.11 11.48 -10.78
CA THR A 386 36.42 12.05 -10.44
C THR A 386 36.53 12.42 -8.96
N ASN A 387 35.46 12.96 -8.38
CA ASN A 387 35.50 13.56 -7.04
C ASN A 387 34.70 12.78 -5.99
N ASP A 388 33.66 12.05 -6.38
CA ASP A 388 32.88 11.23 -5.46
C ASP A 388 33.79 10.19 -4.80
N LEU A 389 33.62 10.04 -3.49
CA LEU A 389 34.41 9.11 -2.70
C LEU A 389 33.98 7.67 -2.96
N GLN A 390 34.97 6.79 -2.99
CA GLN A 390 34.79 5.37 -3.25
C GLN A 390 35.62 4.57 -2.26
N PHE A 391 34.98 3.60 -1.61
CA PHE A 391 35.58 2.79 -0.57
C PHE A 391 35.50 1.31 -0.94
N SER A 392 36.56 0.56 -0.63
CA SER A 392 36.57 -0.89 -0.74
C SER A 392 35.73 -1.55 0.36
N ALA A 393 35.34 -2.81 0.16
CA ALA A 393 34.62 -3.60 1.17
C ALA A 393 35.32 -3.58 2.54
N SER A 394 36.65 -3.72 2.56
CA SER A 394 37.42 -3.66 3.81
C SER A 394 37.48 -2.27 4.45
N GLU A 395 37.42 -1.20 3.66
CA GLU A 395 37.38 0.16 4.22
C GLU A 395 36.01 0.43 4.85
N MET A 396 34.93 -0.12 4.29
CA MET A 396 33.57 0.04 4.81
C MET A 396 33.36 -0.60 6.20
N GLU A 397 34.05 -1.70 6.52
CA GLU A 397 33.98 -2.33 7.85
C GLU A 397 34.42 -1.40 8.98
N ASP A 398 35.36 -0.50 8.72
CA ASP A 398 35.91 0.42 9.73
C ASP A 398 35.26 1.82 9.67
N LEU A 399 34.62 2.17 8.54
CA LEU A 399 34.25 3.54 8.20
C LEU A 399 33.17 4.14 9.11
N TRP A 400 32.25 3.33 9.61
CA TRP A 400 31.18 3.75 10.52
C TRP A 400 31.67 4.26 11.87
N SER A 401 32.81 3.76 12.32
CA SER A 401 33.47 4.19 13.55
C SER A 401 34.62 5.20 13.31
N ASP A 402 34.89 5.51 12.03
CA ASP A 402 35.92 6.45 11.63
C ASP A 402 35.48 7.89 11.91
N SER A 403 36.34 8.62 12.61
CA SER A 403 36.15 10.04 12.95
C SER A 403 36.86 10.98 11.99
N THR A 404 37.40 10.44 10.89
CA THR A 404 38.01 11.24 9.82
C THR A 404 36.91 11.99 9.07
N GLU A 405 37.06 13.32 8.97
CA GLU A 405 36.23 14.14 8.10
C GLU A 405 36.72 14.01 6.65
N TYR A 406 35.80 13.74 5.75
CA TYR A 406 36.04 13.67 4.31
C TYR A 406 35.33 14.81 3.59
N VAL A 407 35.81 15.17 2.40
CA VAL A 407 35.15 16.13 1.52
C VAL A 407 34.32 15.33 0.51
N TRP A 408 33.02 15.21 0.76
CA TRP A 408 32.10 14.38 -0.02
C TRP A 408 31.59 15.05 -1.31
N GLY A 409 31.76 16.37 -1.41
CA GLY A 409 31.26 17.15 -2.53
C GLY A 409 31.10 18.61 -2.15
N GLN A 410 30.12 19.28 -2.75
CA GLN A 410 29.75 20.66 -2.43
C GLN A 410 28.24 20.77 -2.32
N TYR A 411 27.74 21.48 -1.32
CA TYR A 411 26.31 21.74 -1.15
C TYR A 411 25.76 22.52 -2.36
N ASP A 412 24.68 22.02 -2.96
CA ASP A 412 24.03 22.73 -4.07
C ASP A 412 23.52 24.11 -3.62
N GLY A 413 23.54 25.08 -4.54
CA GLY A 413 23.20 26.47 -4.30
C GLY A 413 24.25 27.30 -3.53
N SER A 414 24.91 26.73 -2.51
CA SER A 414 25.91 27.45 -1.70
C SER A 414 27.35 27.29 -2.21
N GLY A 415 27.69 26.12 -2.75
CA GLY A 415 29.03 25.75 -3.20
C GLY A 415 30.05 25.55 -2.07
N PHE A 416 29.62 25.50 -0.81
CA PHE A 416 30.49 25.14 0.30
C PHE A 416 30.81 23.64 0.28
N PRO A 417 32.03 23.23 0.66
CA PRO A 417 32.37 21.81 0.71
C PRO A 417 31.50 21.07 1.75
N ILE A 418 31.12 19.84 1.42
CA ILE A 418 30.47 18.90 2.35
C ILE A 418 31.60 18.20 3.11
N GLU A 419 31.99 18.78 4.25
CA GLU A 419 33.06 18.26 5.13
C GLU A 419 32.41 17.52 6.32
N LEU A 420 32.29 16.19 6.21
CA LEU A 420 31.56 15.35 7.17
C LEU A 420 32.34 14.08 7.47
N THR A 421 32.19 13.54 8.68
CA THR A 421 32.52 12.12 8.95
C THR A 421 31.56 11.21 8.17
N PHE A 422 31.86 9.91 8.06
CA PHE A 422 30.94 9.00 7.39
C PHE A 422 29.61 8.86 8.13
N GLU A 423 29.61 8.82 9.47
CA GLU A 423 28.36 8.75 10.26
C GLU A 423 27.47 9.97 9.99
N GLU A 424 28.05 11.17 9.94
CA GLU A 424 27.30 12.39 9.62
C GLU A 424 26.82 12.42 8.16
N TYR A 425 27.67 11.99 7.21
CA TYR A 425 27.27 11.86 5.80
C TYR A 425 26.16 10.84 5.62
N TYR A 426 26.20 9.73 6.36
CA TYR A 426 25.17 8.71 6.35
C TYR A 426 23.83 9.29 6.80
N ASP A 427 23.81 9.99 7.94
CA ASP A 427 22.58 10.56 8.50
C ASP A 427 22.01 11.68 7.60
N GLU A 428 22.83 12.36 6.78
CA GLU A 428 22.42 13.49 5.94
C GLU A 428 22.14 13.14 4.46
N PHE A 429 22.84 12.16 3.88
CA PHE A 429 22.80 11.86 2.44
C PHE A 429 22.61 10.39 2.10
N ILE A 430 22.60 9.47 3.06
CA ILE A 430 22.32 8.04 2.78
C ILE A 430 20.97 7.63 3.38
N TYR A 431 20.68 8.08 4.59
CA TYR A 431 19.51 7.67 5.35
C TYR A 431 18.89 8.86 6.09
N ASP A 432 18.72 9.97 5.37
CA ASP A 432 17.95 11.15 5.81
C ASP A 432 16.47 10.83 6.03
N ARG A 433 15.98 9.77 5.38
CA ARG A 433 14.66 9.16 5.58
C ARG A 433 14.74 7.65 5.74
N ASP A 434 13.69 7.07 6.28
CA ASP A 434 13.58 5.62 6.45
C ASP A 434 13.15 4.94 5.15
N TYR A 435 14.07 4.87 4.18
CA TYR A 435 13.81 4.41 2.82
C TYR A 435 13.27 2.98 2.71
N ILE A 436 13.36 2.18 3.77
CA ILE A 436 12.66 0.88 3.83
C ILE A 436 11.13 1.05 3.73
N PHE A 437 10.61 2.24 4.04
CA PHE A 437 9.20 2.63 3.95
C PHE A 437 8.96 3.68 2.86
N ALA A 438 9.79 3.72 1.81
CA ALA A 438 9.58 4.63 0.69
C ALA A 438 8.18 4.46 0.05
N ASP A 439 7.58 5.59 -0.37
CA ASP A 439 6.23 5.60 -0.98
C ASP A 439 6.19 4.81 -2.30
N GLU A 440 7.26 4.94 -3.08
CA GLU A 440 7.41 4.31 -4.38
C GLU A 440 8.80 3.69 -4.53
N THR A 441 8.91 2.67 -5.38
CA THR A 441 10.18 2.03 -5.72
C THR A 441 10.20 1.67 -7.21
N SER A 442 11.33 1.87 -7.87
CA SER A 442 11.49 1.58 -9.30
C SER A 442 12.80 0.86 -9.60
N ILE A 443 12.85 0.22 -10.77
CA ILE A 443 14.04 -0.44 -11.32
C ILE A 443 14.34 0.18 -12.68
N ASN A 444 15.56 0.69 -12.87
CA ASN A 444 16.05 1.31 -14.10
C ASN A 444 15.16 2.47 -14.63
N GLU A 445 14.30 3.02 -13.78
CA GLU A 445 13.38 4.13 -14.08
C GLU A 445 13.50 5.18 -12.98
N ARG A 446 13.58 6.46 -13.35
CA ARG A 446 13.74 7.57 -12.39
C ARG A 446 12.39 8.09 -11.94
N LEU A 447 12.18 8.17 -10.62
CA LEU A 447 10.94 8.67 -10.02
C LEU A 447 11.02 10.16 -9.65
N GLY A 448 12.14 10.60 -9.06
CA GLY A 448 12.30 12.00 -8.64
C GLY A 448 12.11 13.02 -9.78
N GLU A 449 11.37 14.11 -9.57
CA GLU A 449 11.16 15.17 -10.56
C GLU A 449 12.02 16.41 -10.24
N GLY A 450 12.90 16.86 -11.16
CA GLY A 450 13.77 18.01 -10.88
C GLY A 450 14.60 18.49 -12.06
N ASN A 451 15.47 19.48 -11.82
CA ASN A 451 16.39 20.02 -12.83
C ASN A 451 17.79 19.40 -12.79
N THR A 452 18.07 18.53 -11.81
CA THR A 452 19.36 17.85 -11.67
C THR A 452 19.51 16.79 -12.75
N ILE A 453 20.68 16.75 -13.38
CA ILE A 453 20.99 15.72 -14.39
C ILE A 453 21.33 14.44 -13.64
N ASP A 454 20.49 13.42 -13.81
CA ASP A 454 20.83 12.06 -13.42
C ASP A 454 21.64 11.39 -14.55
N ASN A 455 22.90 11.07 -14.27
CA ASN A 455 23.81 10.33 -15.15
C ASN A 455 24.14 8.93 -14.59
N SER A 456 23.39 8.44 -13.60
CA SER A 456 23.67 7.18 -12.91
C SER A 456 23.76 6.00 -13.88
N GLN A 457 22.79 5.82 -14.76
CA GLN A 457 22.81 4.73 -15.75
C GLN A 457 23.94 4.85 -16.77
N ASP A 458 24.37 6.08 -17.13
CA ASP A 458 25.51 6.31 -18.03
C ASP A 458 26.85 5.95 -17.34
N VAL A 459 26.94 6.13 -16.03
CA VAL A 459 28.12 5.80 -15.22
C VAL A 459 28.17 4.30 -14.94
N TYR A 460 27.04 3.73 -14.53
CA TYR A 460 26.87 2.32 -14.18
C TYR A 460 26.12 1.57 -15.28
N ASN A 461 26.74 1.48 -16.47
CA ASN A 461 26.08 0.93 -17.67
C ASN A 461 25.62 -0.53 -17.53
N ASP A 462 26.32 -1.31 -16.70
CA ASP A 462 26.08 -2.73 -16.48
C ASP A 462 25.32 -2.98 -15.16
N ALA A 463 24.96 -1.92 -14.42
CA ALA A 463 24.25 -2.05 -13.15
C ALA A 463 22.74 -1.91 -13.35
N VAL A 464 22.00 -2.64 -12.52
CA VAL A 464 20.59 -2.38 -12.26
C VAL A 464 20.50 -1.27 -11.21
N ILE A 465 19.77 -0.21 -11.52
CA ILE A 465 19.55 0.92 -10.60
C ILE A 465 18.21 0.72 -9.90
N VAL A 466 18.23 0.61 -8.59
CA VAL A 466 17.02 0.56 -7.76
C VAL A 466 16.84 1.89 -7.06
N GLU A 467 15.70 2.56 -7.24
CA GLU A 467 15.36 3.82 -6.59
C GLU A 467 14.27 3.62 -5.54
N TYR A 468 14.50 4.15 -4.33
CA TYR A 468 13.55 4.22 -3.23
C TYR A 468 13.14 5.68 -3.06
N HIS A 469 11.88 6.01 -3.34
CA HIS A 469 11.41 7.39 -3.48
C HIS A 469 10.32 7.74 -2.46
N PHE A 470 10.51 8.85 -1.74
CA PHE A 470 9.45 9.52 -0.99
C PHE A 470 8.87 10.65 -1.82
N THR A 471 7.56 10.57 -2.04
CA THR A 471 6.79 11.59 -2.76
C THR A 471 6.52 12.81 -1.86
N HIS A 472 6.03 13.88 -2.48
CA HIS A 472 5.78 15.17 -1.86
C HIS A 472 4.94 15.08 -0.56
N SER A 473 5.51 15.48 0.57
CA SER A 473 4.78 15.56 1.84
C SER A 473 4.28 16.99 2.15
N GLY A 474 2.97 17.22 2.07
CA GLY A 474 2.31 18.43 2.59
C GLY A 474 2.38 19.70 1.70
N ASN A 475 2.42 20.88 2.32
CA ASN A 475 2.48 22.19 1.62
C ASN A 475 3.89 22.58 1.15
N PHE A 476 4.88 21.73 1.40
CA PHE A 476 6.27 21.91 0.99
C PHE A 476 6.59 20.93 -0.11
N MET A 477 7.40 21.39 -1.05
CA MET A 477 7.74 20.66 -2.27
C MET A 477 9.02 19.85 -2.00
N ASP A 478 8.93 18.95 -1.00
CA ASP A 478 10.09 18.26 -0.43
C ASP A 478 10.01 16.74 -0.70
N TRP A 479 10.63 16.27 -1.78
CA TRP A 479 10.78 14.84 -2.08
C TRP A 479 12.25 14.40 -1.89
N SER A 480 12.46 13.11 -1.60
CA SER A 480 13.79 12.53 -1.40
C SER A 480 13.87 11.13 -2.02
N SER A 481 15.02 10.77 -2.61
CA SER A 481 15.28 9.50 -3.25
C SER A 481 16.66 8.97 -2.88
N LEU A 482 16.72 7.68 -2.56
CA LEU A 482 17.97 6.93 -2.48
C LEU A 482 18.05 5.92 -3.62
N ARG A 483 19.16 5.93 -4.37
CA ARG A 483 19.42 5.00 -5.47
C ARG A 483 20.59 4.09 -5.16
N LEU A 484 20.38 2.79 -5.33
CA LEU A 484 21.39 1.74 -5.21
C LEU A 484 21.73 1.20 -6.61
N ALA A 485 22.99 1.30 -7.01
CA ALA A 485 23.50 0.70 -8.23
C ALA A 485 24.04 -0.71 -7.93
N MET A 486 23.38 -1.72 -8.48
CA MET A 486 23.62 -3.13 -8.21
C MET A 486 24.25 -3.81 -9.43
N GLU A 487 25.36 -4.53 -9.23
CA GLU A 487 26.02 -5.31 -10.27
C GLU A 487 26.20 -6.76 -9.85
N GLU A 488 26.01 -7.68 -10.80
CA GLU A 488 26.29 -9.10 -10.63
C GLU A 488 27.78 -9.40 -10.90
N ASP A 489 28.41 -10.14 -10.00
CA ASP A 489 29.72 -10.75 -10.21
C ASP A 489 29.74 -12.17 -9.66
N SER A 490 29.88 -13.15 -10.55
CA SER A 490 30.11 -14.56 -10.21
C SER A 490 28.98 -15.22 -9.39
N GLY A 491 27.73 -14.84 -9.67
CA GLY A 491 26.50 -15.34 -9.05
C GLY A 491 26.13 -14.62 -7.76
N SER A 492 26.68 -13.43 -7.51
CA SER A 492 26.36 -12.61 -6.34
C SER A 492 26.19 -11.16 -6.75
N TRP A 493 25.22 -10.50 -6.12
CA TRP A 493 24.90 -9.09 -6.37
C TRP A 493 25.62 -8.19 -5.38
N TYR A 494 26.21 -7.12 -5.90
CA TYR A 494 27.00 -6.17 -5.13
C TYR A 494 26.55 -4.73 -5.38
N VAL A 495 26.55 -3.90 -4.34
CA VAL A 495 26.38 -2.46 -4.46
C VAL A 495 27.70 -1.83 -4.92
N VAL A 496 27.62 -1.04 -6.00
CA VAL A 496 28.76 -0.27 -6.56
C VAL A 496 28.56 1.23 -6.46
N GLY A 497 27.32 1.69 -6.20
CA GLY A 497 26.98 3.09 -6.05
C GLY A 497 25.81 3.32 -5.10
N ILE A 498 25.92 4.34 -4.26
CA ILE A 498 24.84 4.89 -3.43
C ILE A 498 24.70 6.36 -3.80
N ILE A 499 23.52 6.72 -4.28
CA ILE A 499 23.27 8.01 -4.95
C ILE A 499 22.05 8.63 -4.31
N HIS A 500 22.24 9.78 -3.67
CA HIS A 500 21.15 10.57 -3.10
C HIS A 500 20.55 11.50 -4.15
N ASP A 501 19.29 11.85 -3.99
CA ASP A 501 18.67 12.96 -4.70
C ASP A 501 17.54 13.51 -3.86
N GLU A 502 17.48 14.82 -3.78
CA GLU A 502 16.42 15.48 -3.02
C GLU A 502 16.09 16.78 -3.71
N TRP A 503 14.85 17.21 -3.48
CA TRP A 503 14.45 18.55 -3.82
C TRP A 503 13.72 19.15 -2.65
N THR A 504 14.14 20.35 -2.25
CA THR A 504 13.55 21.12 -1.16
C THR A 504 13.25 22.55 -1.63
N ILE A 505 12.12 23.14 -1.23
CA ILE A 505 11.77 24.56 -1.54
C ILE A 505 11.81 25.47 -0.31
#